data_AF-A0A2G9M5C1-F1
#
_entry.id   AF-A0A2G9M5C1-F1
#
_cell.length_a   1.000
_cell.length_b   1.000
_cell.length_c   1.000
_cell.angle_alpha   90.00
_cell.angle_beta   90.00
_cell.angle_gamma   90.00
#
_symmetry.space_group_name_H-M   'P 1'
#
loop_
_entity.id
_entity.type
_entity.pdbx_description
1 polymer ?
#
loop_
_entity_poly.entity_id
_entity_poly.type
_entity_poly.pdbx_seq_one_letter_code
_entity_poly.pdbx_strand_id
1 'polypeptide(L)'
;MEIETMDMIITNVLGILQIIILGVTAYYSYRIYKFNRMSKRWLVFPVGIILFACRRLLILIKVNYFEGLLLEFTLLDRVVVPFFVALLMLIGIHAMLKRFEYFEFLEKTIDGKVKKKK
;
A
#
# COMPACT_ATOMS: atom_id res chain seq x y z
N MET A 1 33.26 9.08 11.82
CA MET A 1 33.47 7.65 11.54
C MET A 1 32.50 6.76 12.32
N GLU A 2 32.48 6.74 13.66
CA GLU A 2 31.52 5.88 14.42
C GLU A 2 30.04 6.32 14.32
N ILE A 3 29.79 7.63 14.16
CA ILE A 3 28.42 8.16 14.03
C ILE A 3 27.83 7.80 12.66
N GLU A 4 28.63 7.89 11.59
CA GLU A 4 28.18 7.59 10.21
C GLU A 4 27.86 6.10 10.02
N THR A 5 28.60 5.21 10.68
CA THR A 5 28.30 3.77 10.65
C THR A 5 27.02 3.46 11.42
N MET A 6 26.76 4.14 12.54
CA MET A 6 25.52 3.96 13.31
C MET A 6 24.28 4.42 12.52
N ASP A 7 24.33 5.58 11.85
CA ASP A 7 23.23 6.10 11.04
C ASP A 7 22.91 5.19 9.84
N MET A 8 23.94 4.60 9.23
CA MET A 8 23.79 3.64 8.13
C MET A 8 23.10 2.35 8.60
N ILE A 9 23.50 1.81 9.75
CA ILE A 9 22.89 0.61 10.34
C ILE A 9 21.41 0.86 10.67
N ILE A 10 21.09 1.99 11.32
CA ILE A 10 19.71 2.35 11.65
C ILE A 10 18.85 2.46 10.38
N THR A 11 19.37 3.14 9.35
CA THR A 11 18.66 3.30 8.08
C THR A 11 18.37 1.96 7.39
N ASN A 12 19.33 1.05 7.41
CA ASN A 12 19.17 -0.30 6.83
C ASN A 12 18.14 -1.13 7.62
N VAL A 13 18.22 -1.14 8.96
CA VAL A 13 17.28 -1.87 9.83
C VAL A 13 15.85 -1.37 9.64
N LEU A 14 15.65 -0.04 9.68
CA LEU A 14 14.34 0.57 9.45
C LEU A 14 13.82 0.29 8.04
N GLY A 15 14.70 0.30 7.03
CA GLY A 15 14.34 -0.03 5.66
C GLY A 15 13.84 -1.47 5.50
N ILE A 16 14.53 -2.44 6.11
CA ILE A 16 14.14 -3.85 6.08
C ILE A 16 12.80 -4.05 6.81
N LEU A 17 12.66 -3.48 8.01
CA LEU A 17 11.43 -3.57 8.78
C LEU A 17 10.23 -3.02 8.00
N GLN A 18 10.42 -1.88 7.32
CA GLN A 18 9.40 -1.28 6.47
C GLN A 18 8.97 -2.20 5.32
N ILE A 19 9.90 -2.89 4.66
CA ILE A 19 9.58 -3.84 3.59
C ILE A 19 8.75 -5.01 4.12
N ILE A 20 9.09 -5.53 5.30
CA ILE A 20 8.34 -6.61 5.95
C ILE A 20 6.90 -6.15 6.24
N ILE A 21 6.74 -4.97 6.84
CA ILE A 21 5.42 -4.40 7.15
C ILE A 21 4.58 -4.22 5.88
N LEU A 22 5.17 -3.72 4.79
CA LEU A 22 4.49 -3.56 3.51
C LEU A 22 4.06 -4.91 2.93
N GLY A 23 4.91 -5.93 3.00
CA GLY A 23 4.57 -7.29 2.58
C GLY A 23 3.38 -7.85 3.36
N VAL A 24 3.39 -7.69 4.68
CA VAL A 24 2.28 -8.11 5.57
C VAL A 24 0.99 -7.35 5.25
N THR A 25 1.09 -6.05 4.97
CA THR A 25 -0.07 -5.20 4.60
C THR A 25 -0.67 -5.63 3.26
N ALA A 26 0.17 -5.90 2.26
CA ALA A 26 -0.28 -6.42 0.96
C ALA A 26 -0.97 -7.78 1.12
N TYR A 27 -0.41 -8.68 1.94
CA TYR A 27 -1.00 -9.97 2.25
C TYR A 27 -2.38 -9.83 2.90
N TYR A 28 -2.51 -9.01 3.95
CA TYR A 28 -3.81 -8.78 4.59
C TYR A 28 -4.81 -8.11 3.67
N SER A 29 -4.39 -7.14 2.86
CA SER A 29 -5.27 -6.51 1.86
C SER A 29 -5.79 -7.54 0.84
N TYR A 30 -4.95 -8.46 0.39
CA TYR A 30 -5.37 -9.56 -0.49
C TYR A 30 -6.28 -10.57 0.22
N ARG A 31 -6.06 -10.85 1.51
CA ARG A 31 -6.99 -11.67 2.29
C ARG A 31 -8.36 -11.01 2.40
N ILE A 32 -8.42 -9.71 2.69
CA ILE A 32 -9.67 -8.92 2.73
C ILE A 32 -10.40 -8.98 1.39
N TYR A 33 -9.66 -8.86 0.27
CA TYR A 33 -10.21 -9.04 -1.07
C TYR A 33 -10.93 -10.38 -1.20
N LYS A 34 -10.23 -11.48 -0.85
CA LYS A 34 -10.72 -12.84 -1.01
C LYS A 34 -11.92 -13.14 -0.12
N PHE A 35 -11.88 -12.71 1.14
CA PHE A 35 -12.98 -12.95 2.09
C PHE A 35 -14.23 -12.16 1.74
N ASN A 36 -14.10 -10.87 1.47
CA ASN A 36 -15.26 -10.03 1.23
C ASN A 36 -15.80 -10.13 -0.21
N ARG A 37 -15.11 -10.83 -1.13
CA ARG A 37 -15.38 -10.80 -2.59
C ARG A 37 -15.38 -9.38 -3.15
N MET A 38 -14.42 -8.55 -2.71
CA MET A 38 -14.31 -7.14 -3.12
C MET A 38 -14.25 -7.00 -4.66
N SER A 39 -14.61 -5.82 -5.17
CA SER A 39 -14.44 -5.49 -6.58
C SER A 39 -12.98 -5.70 -7.02
N LYS A 40 -12.75 -6.12 -8.27
CA LYS A 40 -11.41 -6.25 -8.86
C LYS A 40 -10.58 -4.95 -8.72
N ARG A 41 -11.24 -3.79 -8.62
CA ARG A 41 -10.60 -2.49 -8.37
C ARG A 41 -9.86 -2.41 -7.03
N TRP A 42 -10.24 -3.22 -6.05
CA TRP A 42 -9.52 -3.30 -4.78
C TRP A 42 -8.11 -3.87 -4.93
N LEU A 43 -7.85 -4.72 -5.94
CA LEU A 43 -6.51 -5.26 -6.21
C LEU A 43 -5.49 -4.18 -6.57
N VAL A 44 -5.94 -3.00 -6.96
CA VAL A 44 -5.08 -1.83 -7.18
C VAL A 44 -4.39 -1.40 -5.87
N PHE A 45 -5.01 -1.61 -4.72
CA PHE A 45 -4.43 -1.30 -3.40
C PHE A 45 -3.21 -2.15 -3.05
N PRO A 46 -3.28 -3.51 -3.01
CA PRO A 46 -2.11 -4.33 -2.76
C PRO A 46 -1.04 -4.18 -3.84
N VAL A 47 -1.42 -3.91 -5.10
CA VAL A 47 -0.44 -3.58 -6.16
C VAL A 47 0.31 -2.29 -5.81
N GLY A 48 -0.37 -1.24 -5.34
CA GLY A 48 0.27 -0.01 -4.87
C GLY A 48 1.23 -0.24 -3.72
N ILE A 49 0.87 -1.11 -2.76
CA ILE A 49 1.75 -1.50 -1.64
C ILE A 49 3.00 -2.24 -2.15
N ILE A 50 2.83 -3.19 -3.07
CA ILE A 50 3.95 -3.94 -3.66
C ILE A 50 4.89 -3.00 -4.41
N LEU A 51 4.36 -2.06 -5.21
CA LEU A 51 5.18 -1.05 -5.89
C LEU A 51 5.97 -0.19 -4.89
N PHE A 52 5.37 0.17 -3.76
CA PHE A 52 6.06 0.91 -2.71
C PHE A 52 7.17 0.08 -2.04
N ALA A 53 6.93 -1.22 -1.81
CA ALA A 53 7.94 -2.15 -1.29
C ALA A 53 9.11 -2.34 -2.28
N CYS A 54 8.82 -2.50 -3.58
CA CYS A 54 9.82 -2.56 -4.64
C CYS A 54 10.66 -1.28 -4.70
N ARG A 55 10.03 -0.11 -4.62
CA ARG A 55 10.76 1.17 -4.52
C ARG A 55 11.69 1.19 -3.31
N ARG A 56 11.22 0.74 -2.13
CA ARG A 56 12.04 0.73 -0.92
C ARG A 56 13.23 -0.23 -1.03
N LEU A 57 13.04 -1.39 -1.65
CA LEU A 57 14.12 -2.33 -1.99
C LEU A 57 15.16 -1.69 -2.91
N LEU A 58 14.73 -0.99 -3.96
CA LEU A 58 15.64 -0.30 -4.88
C LEU A 58 16.47 0.78 -4.16
N ILE A 59 15.87 1.52 -3.22
CA ILE A 59 16.60 2.51 -2.41
C ILE A 59 17.66 1.83 -1.54
N LEU A 60 17.33 0.71 -0.87
CA LEU A 60 18.29 -0.05 -0.05
C LEU A 60 19.43 -0.61 -0.89
N ILE A 61 19.14 -1.17 -2.07
CA ILE A 61 20.15 -1.70 -2.98
C ILE A 61 21.07 -0.57 -3.45
N LYS A 62 20.51 0.59 -3.82
CA LYS A 62 21.29 1.75 -4.26
C LYS A 62 22.23 2.26 -3.17
N VAL A 63 21.75 2.39 -1.93
CA VAL A 63 22.56 2.88 -0.80
C VAL A 63 23.73 1.95 -0.48
N ASN A 64 23.57 0.63 -0.64
CA ASN A 64 24.60 -0.35 -0.27
C ASN A 64 25.55 -0.76 -1.42
N TYR A 65 25.20 -0.52 -2.70
CA TYR A 65 25.96 -1.07 -3.84
C TYR A 65 26.32 -0.07 -4.95
N PHE A 66 25.70 1.12 -5.03
CA PHE A 66 25.92 2.05 -6.15
C PHE A 66 26.08 3.50 -5.67
N GLU A 67 27.29 3.87 -5.24
CA GLU A 67 27.61 5.22 -4.75
C GLU A 67 27.59 6.33 -5.83
N GLY A 68 27.52 5.99 -7.13
CA GLY A 68 27.66 6.95 -8.24
C GLY A 68 26.39 7.37 -8.99
N LEU A 69 25.23 6.77 -8.71
CA LEU A 69 24.01 6.92 -9.53
C LEU A 69 23.01 7.95 -8.94
N LEU A 70 23.52 8.93 -8.20
CA LEU A 70 22.74 9.79 -7.29
C LEU A 70 22.05 11.00 -7.94
N LEU A 71 22.44 11.41 -9.15
CA LEU A 71 22.04 12.74 -9.65
C LEU A 71 20.81 12.77 -10.57
N GLU A 72 20.49 11.71 -11.33
CA GLU A 72 19.48 11.84 -12.41
C GLU A 72 18.06 11.33 -12.08
N PHE A 73 17.85 10.60 -10.98
CA PHE A 73 16.53 10.01 -10.66
C PHE A 73 15.80 10.63 -9.45
N THR A 74 16.29 11.75 -8.91
CA THR A 74 15.78 12.35 -7.68
C THR A 74 14.31 12.78 -7.76
N LEU A 75 13.87 13.34 -8.89
CA LEU A 75 12.48 13.78 -9.07
C LEU A 75 11.51 12.60 -9.21
N LEU A 76 11.90 11.60 -9.99
CA LEU A 76 11.09 10.41 -10.22
C LEU A 76 10.90 9.61 -8.93
N ASP A 77 11.98 9.42 -8.17
CA ASP A 77 11.94 8.68 -6.92
C ASP A 77 11.26 9.46 -5.77
N ARG A 78 11.43 10.79 -5.69
CA ARG A 78 10.88 11.58 -4.57
C ARG A 78 9.43 12.04 -4.77
N VAL A 79 8.99 12.22 -6.02
CA VAL A 79 7.69 12.84 -6.31
C VAL A 79 6.81 11.93 -7.14
N VAL A 80 7.29 11.48 -8.31
CA VAL A 80 6.46 10.77 -9.27
C VAL A 80 5.98 9.41 -8.72
N VAL A 81 6.91 8.56 -8.29
CA VAL A 81 6.56 7.22 -7.79
C VAL A 81 5.69 7.28 -6.53
N PRO A 82 6.00 8.09 -5.50
CA PRO A 82 5.13 8.23 -4.32
C PRO A 82 3.73 8.73 -4.67
N PHE A 83 3.62 9.68 -5.60
CA PHE A 83 2.34 10.21 -6.04
C PHE A 83 1.49 9.14 -6.74
N PHE A 84 2.09 8.37 -7.67
CA PHE A 84 1.40 7.26 -8.32
C PHE A 84 0.96 6.19 -7.33
N VAL A 85 1.81 5.82 -6.36
CA VAL A 85 1.45 4.88 -5.30
C VAL A 85 0.27 5.41 -4.48
N ALA A 86 0.28 6.69 -4.10
CA ALA A 86 -0.81 7.31 -3.35
C ALA A 86 -2.12 7.29 -4.15
N LEU A 87 -2.09 7.57 -5.46
CA LEU A 87 -3.26 7.46 -6.32
C LEU A 87 -3.80 6.03 -6.39
N LEU A 88 -2.94 5.02 -6.54
CA LEU A 88 -3.35 3.61 -6.56
C LEU A 88 -4.00 3.20 -5.24
N MET A 89 -3.43 3.65 -4.12
CA MET A 89 -4.00 3.43 -2.80
C MET A 89 -5.35 4.12 -2.63
N LEU A 90 -5.48 5.37 -3.10
CA LEU A 90 -6.74 6.12 -3.04
C LEU A 90 -7.84 5.45 -3.86
N ILE A 91 -7.53 4.99 -5.08
CA ILE A 91 -8.47 4.25 -5.93
C ILE A 91 -8.93 2.96 -5.23
N GLY A 92 -7.98 2.25 -4.61
CA GLY A 92 -8.24 1.07 -3.81
C GLY A 92 -9.23 1.34 -2.66
N ILE A 93 -8.92 2.31 -1.80
CA ILE A 93 -9.76 2.71 -0.67
C ILE A 93 -11.14 3.17 -1.16
N HIS A 94 -11.21 3.96 -2.22
CA HIS A 94 -12.48 4.42 -2.79
C HIS A 94 -13.36 3.25 -3.27
N ALA A 95 -12.75 2.22 -3.87
CA ALA A 95 -13.48 1.02 -4.28
C ALA A 95 -14.03 0.22 -3.08
N MET A 96 -13.33 0.23 -1.95
CA MET A 96 -13.80 -0.38 -0.70
C MET A 96 -14.93 0.43 -0.07
N LEU A 97 -14.81 1.76 -0.02
CA LEU A 97 -15.83 2.65 0.54
C LEU A 97 -17.18 2.46 -0.16
N LYS A 98 -17.20 2.53 -1.50
CA LYS A 98 -18.43 2.30 -2.30
C LYS A 98 -19.09 0.96 -2.03
N ARG A 99 -18.29 -0.06 -1.71
CA ARG A 99 -18.80 -1.39 -1.44
C ARG A 99 -19.41 -1.49 -0.06
N PHE A 100 -18.84 -0.82 0.94
CA PHE A 100 -19.45 -0.73 2.27
C PHE A 100 -20.76 0.05 2.25
N GLU A 101 -20.81 1.19 1.56
CA GLU A 101 -22.05 1.96 1.39
C GLU A 101 -23.16 1.11 0.75
N TYR A 102 -22.80 0.29 -0.25
CA TYR A 102 -23.74 -0.64 -0.87
C TYR A 102 -24.23 -1.75 0.08
N PHE A 103 -23.35 -2.29 0.93
CA PHE A 103 -23.73 -3.26 1.96
C PHE A 103 -24.67 -2.65 3.00
N GLU A 104 -24.36 -1.47 3.52
CA GLU A 104 -25.20 -0.76 4.49
C GLU A 104 -26.58 -0.43 3.91
N PHE A 105 -26.62 0.00 2.65
CA PHE A 105 -27.88 0.25 1.93
C PHE A 105 -28.73 -1.03 1.76
N LEU A 106 -28.09 -2.15 1.39
CA LEU A 106 -28.76 -3.44 1.26
C LEU A 106 -29.33 -3.92 2.60
N GLU A 107 -28.56 -3.81 3.67
CA GLU A 107 -28.98 -4.20 5.02
C GLU A 107 -30.23 -3.41 5.45
N LYS A 108 -30.20 -2.07 5.31
CA LYS A 108 -31.37 -1.21 5.58
C LYS A 108 -32.58 -1.57 4.72
N THR A 109 -32.38 -1.93 3.46
CA THR A 109 -33.47 -2.30 2.54
C THR A 109 -34.09 -3.65 2.89
N ILE A 110 -33.28 -4.63 3.29
CA ILE A 110 -33.74 -5.96 3.70
C ILE A 110 -34.51 -5.83 5.03
N ASP A 111 -33.97 -5.14 6.02
CA ASP A 111 -34.66 -4.91 7.30
C ASP A 111 -35.99 -4.16 7.14
N GLY A 112 -36.02 -3.15 6.27
CA GLY A 112 -37.26 -2.42 5.94
C GLY A 112 -38.31 -3.30 5.27
N LYS A 113 -37.91 -4.26 4.42
CA LYS A 113 -38.84 -5.22 3.80
C LYS A 113 -39.32 -6.29 4.76
N VAL A 114 -38.47 -6.72 5.70
CA VAL A 114 -38.85 -7.69 6.74
C VAL A 114 -39.83 -7.07 7.73
N LYS A 115 -39.64 -5.79 8.11
CA LYS A 115 -40.58 -5.05 8.97
C LYS A 115 -41.94 -4.80 8.32
N LYS A 116 -42.03 -4.60 7.00
CA LYS A 116 -43.31 -4.42 6.29
C LYS A 116 -44.14 -5.69 6.13
N LYS A 117 -43.58 -6.86 6.44
CA LYS A 117 -44.25 -8.16 6.31
C LYS A 117 -44.81 -8.72 7.63
N LYS A 118 -44.61 -8.03 8.75
CA LYS A 118 -45.27 -8.31 10.04
C LYS A 118 -46.42 -7.33 10.23
#